data_AF-C0NJR9-F1
#
_entry.id   AF-C0NJR9-F1
#
_cell.length_a   1.000
_cell.length_b   1.000
_cell.length_c   1.000
_cell.angle_alpha   90.00
_cell.angle_beta   90.00
_cell.angle_gamma   90.00
#
_symmetry.space_group_name_H-M   'P 1'
#
loop_
_entity.id
_entity.type
_entity.pdbx_description
1 polymer ?
#
loop_
_entity_poly.entity_id
_entity_poly.type
_entity_poly.pdbx_seq_one_letter_code
_entity_poly.pdbx_strand_id
1 'polypeptide(L)'
;MDSNSNGPGSFESDETFVLVTGTNSGLGFSICCRTIDEFLTTRPESKCLTLLFTTRSAKKSAETLSLLQAHLNKSAAKYATSKNRVTLKPENVDLANLLSVRALSRRLRASLPKLDAVILNAGTAGFTGINLFKALYLTLTDLVNTVTYPSAFTLTCSGVLVKKQTSQPDEPPLGDIFCSNVFGHYMLNHALMPLLSASETSPGRIIWISSIEATSKNFDLSDFQALNTRSAYQASKHLTDVLALTSEHPSSSPWVDTFLSVSKTTTATKLQQNGTAHHAPTISRPKPSIYVAHPGICGTAIMPLIFPLFYAMIAVFWLARMFGSPWHTISTYSGAYAPVWLALSPKPVLDAAEDVYARLGGGKPKWGSSCDRLGRISAVCTEVDGWGYGGVVGPAVLEEDKRRRRKIGPIGKTHLGLSTVNAVRCLSHFHALLPLPTRPTLFNYTLVFIFPVWKRGEIGEALNITQAVKVE
;
A
#
# COMPACT_ATOMS: atom_id res chain seq x y z
N MET A 1 5.49 50.65 21.58
CA MET A 1 5.18 49.63 22.60
C MET A 1 4.78 48.39 21.82
N ASP A 2 5.64 47.39 21.87
CA ASP A 2 6.00 46.57 20.72
C ASP A 2 4.94 45.53 20.33
N SER A 3 4.49 45.61 19.09
CA SER A 3 3.59 44.61 18.48
C SER A 3 4.02 44.36 17.04
N ASN A 4 4.95 43.42 16.85
CA ASN A 4 5.01 42.50 15.70
C ASN A 4 6.26 41.61 15.79
N SER A 5 6.27 40.69 16.75
CA SER A 5 7.09 39.48 16.63
C SER A 5 6.27 38.42 15.87
N ASN A 6 6.17 38.57 14.55
CA ASN A 6 5.84 37.44 13.70
C ASN A 6 7.02 36.49 13.76
N GLY A 7 6.88 35.43 14.56
CA GLY A 7 7.82 34.30 14.55
C GLY A 7 7.95 33.73 13.13
N PRO A 8 9.05 33.01 12.84
CA PRO A 8 9.28 32.45 11.51
C PRO A 8 8.18 31.42 11.24
N GLY A 9 7.16 31.84 10.50
CA GLY A 9 6.12 30.96 9.99
C GLY A 9 6.82 29.90 9.15
N SER A 10 6.81 28.66 9.61
CA SER A 10 7.24 27.52 8.81
C SER A 10 6.49 27.58 7.49
N PHE A 11 7.21 27.75 6.38
CA PHE A 11 6.68 27.75 5.01
C PHE A 11 6.17 26.35 4.66
N GLU A 12 5.09 25.92 5.29
CA GLU A 12 4.35 24.73 4.86
C GLU A 12 3.74 25.09 3.51
N SER A 13 4.24 24.43 2.45
CA SER A 13 3.78 24.66 1.07
C SER A 13 2.25 24.72 1.00
N ASP A 14 1.75 25.68 0.23
CA ASP A 14 0.31 25.87 0.07
C ASP A 14 -0.37 24.78 -0.76
N GLU A 15 0.42 23.92 -1.41
CA GLU A 15 -0.07 22.86 -2.26
C GLU A 15 0.20 21.47 -1.67
N THR A 16 -0.85 20.65 -1.63
CA THR A 16 -0.82 19.25 -1.20
C THR A 16 -0.88 18.34 -2.42
N PHE A 17 0.07 17.41 -2.57
CA PHE A 17 0.13 16.47 -3.67
C PHE A 17 -0.20 15.06 -3.20
N VAL A 18 -1.30 14.49 -3.72
CA VAL A 18 -1.74 13.13 -3.39
C VAL A 18 -1.79 12.29 -4.65
N LEU A 19 -1.11 11.14 -4.65
CA LEU A 19 -1.18 10.14 -5.72
C LEU A 19 -2.05 8.97 -5.29
N VAL A 20 -3.01 8.55 -6.12
CA VAL A 20 -3.87 7.38 -5.88
C VAL A 20 -3.77 6.41 -7.05
N THR A 21 -3.46 5.14 -6.76
CA THR A 21 -3.36 4.10 -7.80
C THR A 21 -4.70 3.40 -8.05
N GLY A 22 -5.01 3.10 -9.33
CA GLY A 22 -6.17 2.26 -9.70
C GLY A 22 -7.52 2.94 -9.46
N THR A 23 -7.74 4.07 -10.12
CA THR A 23 -8.81 5.03 -9.80
C THR A 23 -10.00 5.00 -10.76
N ASN A 24 -10.00 4.11 -11.75
CA ASN A 24 -11.02 4.10 -12.79
C ASN A 24 -12.41 3.65 -12.32
N SER A 25 -12.52 3.06 -11.12
CA SER A 25 -13.78 2.55 -10.58
C SER A 25 -13.64 2.19 -9.09
N GLY A 26 -14.77 1.91 -8.44
CA GLY A 26 -14.80 1.28 -7.12
C GLY A 26 -14.11 2.09 -6.03
N LEU A 27 -13.30 1.41 -5.21
CA LEU A 27 -12.63 2.01 -4.07
C LEU A 27 -11.67 3.13 -4.47
N GLY A 28 -10.83 2.94 -5.50
CA GLY A 28 -9.86 3.96 -5.91
C GLY A 28 -10.51 5.27 -6.37
N PHE A 29 -11.60 5.17 -7.15
CA PHE A 29 -12.40 6.34 -7.51
C PHE A 29 -13.00 7.04 -6.28
N SER A 30 -13.48 6.25 -5.32
CA SER A 30 -14.08 6.76 -4.09
C SER A 30 -13.08 7.38 -3.14
N ILE A 31 -11.83 6.89 -3.13
CA ILE A 31 -10.70 7.52 -2.46
C ILE A 31 -10.47 8.91 -3.04
N CYS A 32 -10.40 9.05 -4.38
CA CYS A 32 -10.28 10.37 -5.00
C CYS A 32 -11.44 11.30 -4.62
N CYS A 33 -12.69 10.84 -4.70
CA CYS A 33 -13.87 11.63 -4.32
C CYS A 33 -13.81 12.08 -2.85
N ARG A 34 -13.47 11.17 -1.93
CA ARG A 34 -13.39 11.50 -0.51
C ARG A 34 -12.20 12.42 -0.21
N THR A 35 -11.05 12.24 -0.86
CA THR A 35 -9.91 13.17 -0.73
C THR A 35 -10.32 14.60 -1.10
N ILE A 36 -11.11 14.77 -2.17
CA ILE A 36 -11.63 16.09 -2.56
C ILE A 36 -12.53 16.65 -1.45
N ASP A 37 -13.52 15.88 -0.99
CA ASP A 37 -14.47 16.32 0.02
C ASP A 37 -13.79 16.68 1.35
N GLU A 38 -12.93 15.80 1.86
CA GLU A 38 -12.21 15.99 3.12
C GLU A 38 -11.24 17.17 3.01
N PHE A 39 -10.54 17.33 1.89
CA PHE A 39 -9.64 18.47 1.69
C PHE A 39 -10.41 19.79 1.71
N LEU A 40 -11.49 19.89 0.93
CA LEU A 40 -12.30 21.09 0.82
C LEU A 40 -12.97 21.48 2.13
N THR A 41 -13.33 20.50 2.96
CA THR A 41 -14.00 20.75 4.26
C THR A 41 -13.05 21.03 5.41
N THR A 42 -11.83 20.46 5.40
CA THR A 42 -10.91 20.54 6.53
C THR A 42 -9.75 21.50 6.33
N ARG A 43 -9.41 21.86 5.09
CA ARG A 43 -8.27 22.74 4.78
C ARG A 43 -8.74 24.17 4.51
N PRO A 44 -8.00 25.20 4.98
CA PRO A 44 -8.35 26.59 4.75
C PRO A 44 -8.28 26.95 3.25
N GLU A 45 -9.00 28.00 2.85
CA GLU A 45 -9.10 28.45 1.45
C GLU A 45 -7.74 28.73 0.78
N SER A 46 -6.71 29.10 1.56
CA SER A 46 -5.36 29.34 1.06
C SER A 46 -4.64 28.07 0.57
N LYS A 47 -5.09 26.88 0.99
CA LYS A 47 -4.47 25.61 0.60
C LYS A 47 -5.14 25.03 -0.64
N CYS A 48 -4.30 24.48 -1.51
CA CYS A 48 -4.67 23.79 -2.74
C CYS A 48 -4.30 22.30 -2.71
N LEU A 49 -5.03 21.49 -3.47
CA LEU A 49 -4.81 20.06 -3.65
C LEU A 49 -4.53 19.76 -5.12
N THR A 50 -3.39 19.15 -5.41
CA THR A 50 -3.15 18.46 -6.68
C THR A 50 -3.33 16.96 -6.48
N LEU A 51 -4.43 16.44 -7.00
CA LEU A 51 -4.81 15.03 -6.91
C LEU A 51 -4.41 14.30 -8.20
N LEU A 52 -3.37 13.49 -8.10
CA LEU A 52 -2.93 12.60 -9.16
C LEU A 52 -3.68 11.27 -9.07
N PHE A 53 -4.35 10.89 -10.15
CA PHE A 53 -5.13 9.64 -10.18
C PHE A 53 -4.64 8.78 -11.34
N THR A 54 -4.37 7.50 -11.08
CA THR A 54 -3.83 6.61 -12.10
C THR A 54 -4.86 5.62 -12.65
N THR A 55 -4.81 5.39 -13.95
CA THR A 55 -5.55 4.30 -14.62
C THR A 55 -4.65 3.56 -15.61
N ARG A 56 -5.07 2.38 -16.09
CA ARG A 56 -4.28 1.58 -17.05
C ARG A 56 -4.25 2.14 -18.47
N SER A 57 -5.12 3.08 -18.84
CA SER A 57 -5.17 3.63 -20.21
C SER A 57 -5.68 5.06 -20.27
N ALA A 58 -5.27 5.81 -21.30
CA ALA A 58 -5.70 7.20 -21.48
C ALA A 58 -7.24 7.34 -21.58
N LYS A 59 -7.91 6.39 -22.24
CA LYS A 59 -9.38 6.34 -22.30
C LYS A 59 -10.01 6.30 -20.91
N LYS A 60 -9.56 5.38 -20.05
CA LYS A 60 -10.06 5.27 -18.67
C LYS A 60 -9.73 6.52 -17.86
N SER A 61 -8.57 7.13 -18.09
CA SER A 61 -8.20 8.39 -17.43
C SER A 61 -9.15 9.53 -17.81
N ALA A 62 -9.55 9.66 -19.09
CA ALA A 62 -10.48 10.68 -19.54
C ALA A 62 -11.89 10.50 -18.94
N GLU A 63 -12.40 9.26 -18.92
CA GLU A 63 -13.68 8.93 -18.28
C GLU A 63 -13.65 9.25 -16.78
N THR A 64 -12.58 8.84 -16.09
CA THR A 64 -12.38 9.11 -14.66
C THR A 64 -12.27 10.61 -14.38
N LEU A 65 -11.57 11.36 -15.23
CA LEU A 65 -11.43 12.81 -15.10
C LEU A 65 -12.79 13.51 -15.15
N SER A 66 -13.63 13.14 -16.13
CA SER A 66 -14.97 13.72 -16.27
C SER A 66 -15.83 13.48 -15.03
N LEU A 67 -15.82 12.25 -14.49
CA LEU A 67 -16.56 11.91 -13.28
C LEU A 67 -16.02 12.65 -12.04
N LEU A 68 -14.70 12.78 -11.89
CA LEU A 68 -14.08 13.52 -10.79
C LEU A 68 -14.34 15.03 -10.90
N GLN A 69 -14.37 15.60 -12.10
CA GLN A 69 -14.74 17.01 -12.33
C GLN A 69 -16.20 17.26 -11.94
N ALA A 70 -17.11 16.36 -12.32
CA ALA A 70 -18.51 16.44 -11.90
C ALA A 70 -18.65 16.37 -10.37
N HIS A 71 -17.92 15.44 -9.72
CA HIS A 71 -17.89 15.35 -8.26
C HIS A 71 -17.31 16.61 -7.62
N LEU A 72 -16.18 17.13 -8.10
CA LEU A 72 -15.55 18.35 -7.61
C LEU A 72 -16.50 19.55 -7.69
N ASN A 73 -17.21 19.73 -8.82
CA ASN A 73 -18.20 20.81 -8.96
C ASN A 73 -19.30 20.68 -7.90
N LYS A 74 -19.81 19.46 -7.66
CA LYS A 74 -20.83 19.20 -6.64
C LYS A 74 -20.30 19.48 -5.23
N SER A 75 -19.09 19.06 -4.91
CA SER A 75 -18.48 19.25 -3.59
C SER A 75 -18.14 20.71 -3.34
N ALA A 76 -17.61 21.42 -4.33
CA ALA A 76 -17.33 22.86 -4.23
C ALA A 76 -18.61 23.66 -3.96
N ALA A 77 -19.70 23.35 -4.68
CA ALA A 77 -21.01 23.96 -4.42
C ALA A 77 -21.56 23.60 -3.03
N LYS A 78 -21.46 22.32 -2.63
CA LYS A 78 -21.94 21.84 -1.33
C LYS A 78 -21.25 22.51 -0.15
N TYR A 79 -19.94 22.75 -0.24
CA TYR A 79 -19.13 23.32 0.83
C TYR A 79 -18.86 24.82 0.66
N ALA A 80 -19.50 25.48 -0.32
CA ALA A 80 -19.35 26.91 -0.61
C ALA A 80 -17.87 27.38 -0.75
N THR A 81 -17.06 26.56 -1.42
CA THR A 81 -15.61 26.76 -1.61
C THR A 81 -15.27 26.89 -3.08
N SER A 82 -14.12 27.48 -3.40
CA SER A 82 -13.62 27.54 -4.76
C SER A 82 -13.20 26.15 -5.26
N LYS A 83 -13.73 25.72 -6.41
CA LYS A 83 -13.28 24.51 -7.11
C LYS A 83 -11.85 24.61 -7.62
N ASN A 84 -11.33 25.83 -7.82
CA ASN A 84 -9.97 26.07 -8.32
C ASN A 84 -8.90 25.67 -7.30
N ARG A 85 -9.30 25.37 -6.05
CA ARG A 85 -8.42 24.79 -5.03
C ARG A 85 -8.02 23.36 -5.34
N VAL A 86 -8.65 22.68 -6.30
CA VAL A 86 -8.37 21.28 -6.63
C VAL A 86 -7.98 21.14 -8.09
N THR A 87 -6.75 20.68 -8.32
CA THR A 87 -6.23 20.30 -9.62
C THR A 87 -6.27 18.78 -9.76
N LEU A 88 -6.94 18.29 -10.81
CA LEU A 88 -7.03 16.85 -11.12
C LEU A 88 -6.03 16.50 -12.21
N LYS A 89 -5.05 15.64 -11.92
CA LYS A 89 -4.00 15.25 -12.86
C LYS A 89 -4.08 13.76 -13.22
N PRO A 90 -4.54 13.39 -14.42
CA PRO A 90 -4.57 12.00 -14.85
C PRO A 90 -3.15 11.47 -15.09
N GLU A 91 -2.91 10.22 -14.69
CA GLU A 91 -1.69 9.49 -14.99
C GLU A 91 -2.00 8.07 -15.46
N ASN A 92 -1.02 7.46 -16.15
CA ASN A 92 -1.15 6.09 -16.63
C ASN A 92 -0.07 5.17 -16.06
N VAL A 93 -0.52 4.03 -15.53
CA VAL A 93 0.34 2.96 -15.05
C VAL A 93 -0.39 1.61 -15.09
N ASP A 94 0.34 0.59 -15.53
CA ASP A 94 0.00 -0.80 -15.30
C ASP A 94 1.02 -1.40 -14.33
N LEU A 95 0.57 -1.75 -13.12
CA LEU A 95 1.45 -2.26 -12.06
C LEU A 95 1.96 -3.67 -12.35
N ALA A 96 1.31 -4.41 -13.26
CA ALA A 96 1.81 -5.68 -13.78
C ALA A 96 2.88 -5.50 -14.87
N ASN A 97 3.18 -4.26 -15.26
CA ASN A 97 4.21 -3.90 -16.23
C ASN A 97 5.22 -2.93 -15.59
N LEU A 98 6.36 -3.45 -15.19
CA LEU A 98 7.41 -2.72 -14.48
C LEU A 98 8.05 -1.62 -15.34
N LEU A 99 8.03 -1.73 -16.67
CA LEU A 99 8.41 -0.63 -17.56
C LEU A 99 7.40 0.51 -17.51
N SER A 100 6.11 0.21 -17.40
CA SER A 100 5.05 1.21 -17.19
C SER A 100 5.24 1.92 -15.84
N VAL A 101 5.54 1.17 -14.78
CA VAL A 101 5.86 1.71 -13.45
C VAL A 101 7.05 2.67 -13.51
N ARG A 102 8.13 2.27 -14.20
CA ARG A 102 9.32 3.11 -14.40
C ARG A 102 9.02 4.36 -15.22
N ALA A 103 8.17 4.26 -16.23
CA ALA A 103 7.79 5.40 -17.06
C ALA A 103 6.98 6.42 -16.23
N LEU A 104 6.02 5.96 -15.42
CA LEU A 104 5.29 6.83 -14.50
C LEU A 104 6.24 7.53 -13.53
N SER A 105 7.13 6.78 -12.86
CA SER A 105 8.01 7.37 -11.84
C SER A 105 8.93 8.46 -12.41
N ARG A 106 9.43 8.28 -13.64
CA ARG A 106 10.21 9.31 -14.35
C ARG A 106 9.39 10.57 -14.62
N ARG A 107 8.15 10.44 -15.12
CA ARG A 107 7.28 11.59 -15.38
C ARG A 107 6.92 12.36 -14.11
N LEU A 108 6.60 11.66 -13.04
CA LEU A 108 6.26 12.29 -11.76
C LEU A 108 7.46 13.03 -11.18
N ARG A 109 8.65 12.41 -11.17
CA ARG A 109 9.88 13.05 -10.69
C ARG A 109 10.29 14.29 -11.48
N ALA A 110 9.96 14.33 -12.77
CA ALA A 110 10.27 15.48 -13.62
C ALA A 110 9.26 16.62 -13.49
N SER A 111 8.03 16.35 -13.02
CA SER A 111 6.91 17.31 -13.09
C SER A 111 6.34 17.72 -11.75
N LEU A 112 6.74 17.09 -10.64
CA LEU A 112 6.24 17.40 -9.30
C LEU A 112 7.36 17.90 -8.39
N PRO A 113 7.08 18.88 -7.51
CA PRO A 113 8.05 19.33 -6.51
C PRO A 113 8.17 18.36 -5.33
N LYS A 114 7.07 17.68 -4.97
CA LYS A 114 6.97 16.75 -3.84
C LYS A 114 5.78 15.81 -3.99
N LEU A 115 5.68 14.83 -3.10
CA LEU A 115 4.47 14.03 -2.85
C LEU A 115 4.21 13.99 -1.34
N ASP A 116 3.05 14.50 -0.91
CA ASP A 116 2.65 14.48 0.50
C ASP A 116 2.03 13.14 0.90
N ALA A 117 1.32 12.49 -0.03
CA ALA A 117 0.81 11.13 0.17
C ALA A 117 0.74 10.32 -1.13
N VAL A 118 0.97 9.01 -1.02
CA VAL A 118 0.74 8.01 -2.05
C VAL A 118 -0.16 6.92 -1.49
N ILE A 119 -1.34 6.73 -2.07
CA ILE A 119 -2.31 5.71 -1.70
C ILE A 119 -2.27 4.57 -2.73
N LEU A 120 -1.72 3.44 -2.29
CA LEU A 120 -1.45 2.24 -3.10
C LEU A 120 -2.67 1.32 -3.09
N ASN A 121 -3.72 1.77 -3.79
CA ASN A 121 -5.02 1.12 -3.79
C ASN A 121 -5.15 0.00 -4.84
N ALA A 122 -4.53 0.17 -6.01
CA ALA A 122 -4.71 -0.75 -7.12
C ALA A 122 -4.39 -2.20 -6.73
N GLY A 123 -5.23 -3.14 -7.15
CA GLY A 123 -4.95 -4.55 -6.97
C GLY A 123 -5.91 -5.45 -7.72
N THR A 124 -5.49 -6.69 -7.90
CA THR A 124 -6.21 -7.77 -8.57
C THR A 124 -6.42 -8.89 -7.55
N ALA A 125 -7.64 -9.43 -7.47
CA ALA A 125 -7.94 -10.58 -6.61
C ALA A 125 -7.82 -11.93 -7.32
N GLY A 126 -7.97 -11.96 -8.65
CA GLY A 126 -7.93 -13.21 -9.42
C GLY A 126 -9.11 -14.13 -9.18
N PHE A 127 -10.25 -13.59 -8.72
CA PHE A 127 -11.48 -14.37 -8.55
C PHE A 127 -12.02 -14.83 -9.91
N THR A 128 -12.27 -16.12 -10.04
CA THR A 128 -12.85 -16.76 -11.23
C THR A 128 -14.30 -17.18 -11.05
N GLY A 129 -14.80 -17.18 -9.81
CA GLY A 129 -16.19 -17.51 -9.53
C GLY A 129 -16.48 -17.65 -8.04
N ILE A 130 -17.65 -18.20 -7.75
CA ILE A 130 -18.15 -18.44 -6.39
C ILE A 130 -18.78 -19.82 -6.35
N ASN A 131 -18.47 -20.59 -5.30
CA ASN A 131 -19.27 -21.75 -4.95
C ASN A 131 -20.57 -21.29 -4.28
N LEU A 132 -21.64 -21.14 -5.09
CA LEU A 132 -22.92 -20.57 -4.65
C LEU A 132 -23.57 -21.38 -3.52
N PHE A 133 -23.52 -22.71 -3.56
CA PHE A 133 -24.09 -23.55 -2.52
C PHE A 133 -23.37 -23.32 -1.18
N LYS A 134 -22.03 -23.32 -1.20
CA LYS A 134 -21.22 -23.06 -0.01
C LYS A 134 -21.41 -21.63 0.50
N ALA A 135 -21.49 -20.65 -0.40
CA ALA A 135 -21.76 -19.26 -0.05
C ALA A 135 -23.11 -19.12 0.66
N LEU A 136 -24.18 -19.73 0.11
CA LEU A 136 -25.51 -19.71 0.71
C LEU A 136 -25.53 -20.41 2.07
N TYR A 137 -25.03 -21.64 2.15
CA TYR A 137 -24.99 -22.41 3.39
C TYR A 137 -24.25 -21.68 4.52
N LEU A 138 -23.04 -21.18 4.23
CA LEU A 138 -22.24 -20.45 5.21
C LEU A 138 -22.88 -19.10 5.59
N THR A 139 -23.50 -18.40 4.63
CA THR A 139 -24.20 -17.13 4.92
C THR A 139 -25.40 -17.35 5.84
N LEU A 140 -26.11 -18.47 5.70
CA LEU A 140 -27.25 -18.81 6.55
C LEU A 140 -26.84 -19.32 7.95
N THR A 141 -25.67 -19.95 8.07
CA THR A 141 -25.22 -20.57 9.33
C THR A 141 -24.26 -19.70 10.14
N ASP A 142 -23.48 -18.84 9.50
CA ASP A 142 -22.50 -17.95 10.12
C ASP A 142 -22.34 -16.65 9.31
N LEU A 143 -23.44 -15.89 9.22
CA LEU A 143 -23.58 -14.71 8.37
C LEU A 143 -22.39 -13.76 8.47
N VAL A 144 -22.15 -13.18 9.65
CA VAL A 144 -21.20 -12.08 9.82
C VAL A 144 -19.78 -12.52 9.44
N ASN A 145 -19.35 -13.68 9.91
CA ASN A 145 -18.01 -14.19 9.63
C ASN A 145 -17.85 -14.53 8.15
N THR A 146 -18.83 -15.21 7.56
CA THR A 146 -18.82 -15.63 6.15
C THR A 146 -18.65 -14.45 5.21
N VAL A 147 -19.40 -13.37 5.41
CA VAL A 147 -19.36 -12.22 4.50
C VAL A 147 -18.25 -11.22 4.83
N THR A 148 -17.64 -11.35 6.02
CA THR A 148 -16.37 -10.68 6.36
C THR A 148 -15.17 -11.39 5.74
N TYR A 149 -15.19 -12.72 5.64
CA TYR A 149 -14.09 -13.56 5.14
C TYR A 149 -14.55 -14.49 4.01
N PRO A 150 -14.85 -13.95 2.81
CA PRO A 150 -15.45 -14.70 1.71
C PRO A 150 -14.57 -15.78 1.07
N SER A 151 -13.26 -15.80 1.36
CA SER A 151 -12.28 -16.75 0.79
C SER A 151 -12.69 -18.22 0.85
N ALA A 152 -13.51 -18.62 1.83
CA ALA A 152 -13.99 -19.99 1.94
C ALA A 152 -14.88 -20.44 0.76
N PHE A 153 -15.53 -19.52 0.05
CA PHE A 153 -16.45 -19.84 -1.06
C PHE A 153 -16.10 -19.15 -2.39
N THR A 154 -15.10 -18.26 -2.42
CA THR A 154 -14.60 -17.71 -3.69
C THR A 154 -13.67 -18.70 -4.40
N LEU A 155 -13.73 -18.71 -5.72
CA LEU A 155 -12.87 -19.51 -6.59
C LEU A 155 -11.81 -18.61 -7.22
N THR A 156 -10.60 -19.13 -7.36
CA THR A 156 -9.41 -18.43 -7.86
C THR A 156 -8.51 -19.41 -8.62
N CYS A 157 -7.70 -18.88 -9.54
CA CYS A 157 -6.64 -19.64 -10.20
C CYS A 157 -5.30 -19.51 -9.45
N SER A 158 -4.44 -20.51 -9.60
CA SER A 158 -3.03 -20.48 -9.20
C SER A 158 -2.12 -20.36 -10.44
N GLY A 159 -0.87 -19.95 -10.24
CA GLY A 159 0.16 -19.95 -11.30
C GLY A 159 0.00 -18.89 -12.39
N VAL A 160 -0.82 -17.85 -12.18
CA VAL A 160 -1.01 -16.79 -13.17
C VAL A 160 0.20 -15.86 -13.19
N LEU A 161 0.84 -15.73 -14.35
CA LEU A 161 2.04 -14.91 -14.55
C LEU A 161 1.72 -13.60 -15.27
N VAL A 162 2.52 -12.56 -15.00
CA VAL A 162 2.56 -11.38 -15.87
C VAL A 162 3.22 -11.72 -17.21
N LYS A 163 3.04 -10.84 -18.20
CA LYS A 163 3.86 -10.87 -19.42
C LYS A 163 5.34 -10.67 -19.06
N LYS A 164 6.24 -11.20 -19.87
CA LYS A 164 7.68 -10.91 -19.74
C LYS A 164 7.93 -9.41 -19.70
N GLN A 165 8.75 -8.99 -18.74
CA GLN A 165 9.15 -7.61 -18.47
C GLN A 165 10.37 -7.20 -19.29
N THR A 166 11.10 -8.19 -19.84
CA THR A 166 12.31 -8.05 -20.63
C THR A 166 12.24 -8.95 -21.88
N SER A 167 13.21 -8.78 -22.78
CA SER A 167 13.41 -9.69 -23.92
C SER A 167 14.25 -10.93 -23.58
N GLN A 168 14.67 -11.09 -22.32
CA GLN A 168 15.57 -12.18 -21.95
C GLN A 168 14.84 -13.53 -21.91
N PRO A 169 15.42 -14.60 -22.47
CA PRO A 169 14.79 -15.91 -22.52
C PRO A 169 14.61 -16.52 -21.12
N ASP A 170 15.59 -16.29 -20.24
CA ASP A 170 15.73 -16.79 -18.88
C ASP A 170 15.08 -15.89 -17.81
N GLU A 171 14.22 -14.94 -18.21
CA GLU A 171 13.48 -14.10 -17.26
C GLU A 171 12.69 -14.99 -16.26
N PRO A 172 12.91 -14.83 -14.93
CA PRO A 172 12.23 -15.63 -13.95
C PRO A 172 10.72 -15.34 -13.94
N PRO A 173 9.88 -16.34 -13.62
CA PRO A 173 8.44 -16.14 -13.57
C PRO A 173 8.06 -15.10 -12.52
N LEU A 174 7.20 -14.16 -12.93
CA LEU A 174 6.66 -13.12 -12.08
C LEU A 174 5.13 -13.27 -11.96
N GLY A 175 4.64 -13.49 -10.73
CA GLY A 175 3.22 -13.71 -10.47
C GLY A 175 2.37 -12.45 -10.67
N ASP A 176 1.22 -12.59 -11.33
CA ASP A 176 0.34 -11.47 -11.69
C ASP A 176 -0.21 -10.71 -10.48
N ILE A 177 -0.75 -11.45 -9.51
CA ILE A 177 -1.33 -10.87 -8.29
C ILE A 177 -0.24 -10.27 -7.41
N PHE A 178 0.88 -10.97 -7.23
CA PHE A 178 2.03 -10.45 -6.48
C PHE A 178 2.57 -9.16 -7.11
N CYS A 179 2.75 -9.15 -8.43
CA CYS A 179 3.26 -7.99 -9.15
C CYS A 179 2.30 -6.80 -9.05
N SER A 180 1.03 -7.03 -9.38
CA SER A 180 -0.01 -5.98 -9.36
C SER A 180 -0.24 -5.39 -7.97
N ASN A 181 -0.27 -6.23 -6.93
CA ASN A 181 -0.66 -5.79 -5.59
C ASN A 181 0.53 -5.27 -4.78
N VAL A 182 1.73 -5.82 -4.99
CA VAL A 182 2.89 -5.57 -4.13
C VAL A 182 4.10 -5.08 -4.92
N PHE A 183 4.65 -5.87 -5.84
CA PHE A 183 5.97 -5.55 -6.42
C PHE A 183 5.97 -4.27 -7.27
N GLY A 184 4.96 -4.08 -8.12
CA GLY A 184 4.81 -2.85 -8.91
C GLY A 184 4.68 -1.61 -8.03
N HIS A 185 3.93 -1.70 -6.93
CA HIS A 185 3.81 -0.63 -5.94
C HIS A 185 5.14 -0.39 -5.20
N TYR A 186 5.82 -1.46 -4.79
CA TYR A 186 7.11 -1.37 -4.11
C TYR A 186 8.14 -0.64 -5.00
N MET A 187 8.25 -1.03 -6.26
CA MET A 187 9.12 -0.37 -7.24
C MET A 187 8.72 1.09 -7.51
N LEU A 188 7.42 1.37 -7.59
CA LEU A 188 6.92 2.74 -7.77
C LEU A 188 7.37 3.62 -6.60
N ASN A 189 7.12 3.20 -5.36
CA ASN A 189 7.49 3.96 -4.17
C ASN A 189 9.01 4.16 -4.08
N HIS A 190 9.80 3.10 -4.26
CA HIS A 190 11.26 3.22 -4.27
C HIS A 190 11.73 4.28 -5.27
N ALA A 191 11.14 4.30 -6.47
CA ALA A 191 11.48 5.31 -7.48
C ALA A 191 11.00 6.73 -7.12
N LEU A 192 9.88 6.86 -6.39
CA LEU A 192 9.29 8.15 -5.98
C LEU A 192 9.86 8.69 -4.66
N MET A 193 10.77 7.98 -4.01
CA MET A 193 11.35 8.38 -2.72
C MET A 193 11.95 9.80 -2.69
N PRO A 194 12.61 10.30 -3.76
CA PRO A 194 13.03 11.70 -3.83
C PRO A 194 11.89 12.72 -3.67
N LEU A 195 10.67 12.41 -4.14
CA LEU A 195 9.50 13.29 -4.00
C LEU A 195 8.85 13.18 -2.62
N LEU A 196 8.79 11.96 -2.07
CA LEU A 196 8.25 11.70 -0.73
C LEU A 196 9.13 12.30 0.37
N SER A 197 10.44 12.39 0.14
CA SER A 197 11.43 12.97 1.06
C SER A 197 11.79 14.42 0.74
N ALA A 198 11.04 15.08 -0.16
CA ALA A 198 11.32 16.44 -0.61
C ALA A 198 10.99 17.51 0.46
N SER A 199 9.93 17.27 1.25
CA SER A 199 9.46 18.17 2.30
C SER A 199 10.26 17.98 3.59
N GLU A 200 10.80 19.07 4.14
CA GLU A 200 11.60 19.04 5.37
C GLU A 200 10.74 19.03 6.64
N THR A 201 9.51 19.57 6.58
CA THR A 201 8.62 19.73 7.75
C THR A 201 7.53 18.67 7.82
N SER A 202 7.09 18.15 6.67
CA SER A 202 6.05 17.12 6.58
C SER A 202 6.48 16.02 5.63
N PRO A 203 7.14 14.95 6.13
CA PRO A 203 7.58 13.84 5.28
C PRO A 203 6.37 13.18 4.60
N GLY A 204 6.58 12.69 3.38
CA GLY A 204 5.54 12.03 2.60
C GLY A 204 5.01 10.77 3.27
N ARG A 205 3.77 10.41 2.95
CA ARG A 205 3.10 9.23 3.50
C ARG A 205 2.89 8.17 2.44
N ILE A 206 3.23 6.92 2.75
CA ILE A 206 2.99 5.76 1.90
C ILE A 206 1.86 4.95 2.53
N ILE A 207 0.67 4.97 1.94
CA ILE A 207 -0.51 4.26 2.46
C ILE A 207 -0.77 3.02 1.60
N TRP A 208 -0.50 1.84 2.16
CA TRP A 208 -0.83 0.57 1.53
C TRP A 208 -2.28 0.18 1.76
N ILE A 209 -3.02 -0.20 0.71
CA ILE A 209 -4.36 -0.77 0.86
C ILE A 209 -4.28 -2.29 0.90
N SER A 210 -4.38 -2.81 2.11
CA SER A 210 -4.51 -4.22 2.43
C SER A 210 -5.98 -4.69 2.41
N SER A 211 -6.25 -5.87 2.97
CA SER A 211 -7.58 -6.48 3.12
C SER A 211 -7.76 -7.02 4.53
N ILE A 212 -9.00 -7.11 5.01
CA ILE A 212 -9.30 -7.85 6.25
C ILE A 212 -9.01 -9.35 6.12
N GLU A 213 -8.98 -9.88 4.90
CA GLU A 213 -8.62 -11.27 4.61
C GLU A 213 -7.10 -11.52 4.51
N ALA A 214 -6.27 -10.50 4.79
CA ALA A 214 -4.84 -10.70 4.91
C ALA A 214 -4.55 -11.62 6.10
N THR A 215 -4.00 -12.81 5.83
CA THR A 215 -3.72 -13.82 6.86
C THR A 215 -2.41 -14.53 6.59
N SER A 216 -1.66 -14.79 7.66
CA SER A 216 -0.41 -15.55 7.59
C SER A 216 -0.61 -16.99 7.14
N LYS A 217 -1.80 -17.57 7.35
CA LYS A 217 -2.12 -18.96 6.96
C LYS A 217 -2.00 -19.21 5.47
N ASN A 218 -2.18 -18.18 4.66
CA ASN A 218 -2.15 -18.25 3.20
C ASN A 218 -0.81 -17.80 2.61
N PHE A 219 0.17 -17.45 3.45
CA PHE A 219 1.46 -16.94 3.02
C PHE A 219 2.57 -17.93 3.35
N ASP A 220 3.25 -18.40 2.31
CA ASP A 220 4.42 -19.27 2.42
C ASP A 220 5.64 -18.52 1.88
N LEU A 221 6.70 -18.44 2.68
CA LEU A 221 7.95 -17.79 2.28
C LEU A 221 8.64 -18.53 1.13
N SER A 222 8.48 -19.85 1.03
CA SER A 222 9.04 -20.64 -0.07
C SER A 222 8.32 -20.41 -1.40
N ASP A 223 7.06 -19.96 -1.34
CA ASP A 223 6.25 -19.51 -2.47
C ASP A 223 5.93 -18.02 -2.31
N PHE A 224 6.96 -17.19 -2.20
CA PHE A 224 6.85 -15.76 -1.88
C PHE A 224 5.89 -14.97 -2.80
N GLN A 225 5.82 -15.38 -4.08
CA GLN A 225 4.95 -14.78 -5.09
C GLN A 225 3.53 -15.39 -5.11
N ALA A 226 3.28 -16.39 -4.26
CA ALA A 226 2.03 -17.13 -4.13
C ALA A 226 1.56 -17.78 -5.45
N LEU A 227 2.49 -18.38 -6.19
CA LEU A 227 2.24 -19.01 -7.49
C LEU A 227 1.60 -20.41 -7.35
N ASN A 228 1.94 -21.14 -6.29
CA ASN A 228 1.52 -22.52 -6.06
C ASN A 228 0.27 -22.64 -5.18
N THR A 229 -0.39 -21.52 -4.88
CA THR A 229 -1.59 -21.47 -4.04
C THR A 229 -2.79 -20.84 -4.76
N ARG A 230 -3.99 -21.25 -4.37
CA ARG A 230 -5.24 -20.58 -4.76
C ARG A 230 -5.55 -19.36 -3.90
N SER A 231 -4.75 -19.08 -2.87
CA SER A 231 -4.94 -17.93 -1.97
C SER A 231 -4.00 -16.77 -2.25
N ALA A 232 -3.59 -16.58 -3.52
CA ALA A 232 -2.61 -15.58 -3.94
C ALA A 232 -2.99 -14.14 -3.55
N TYR A 233 -4.28 -13.81 -3.59
CA TYR A 233 -4.78 -12.52 -3.12
C TYR A 233 -4.51 -12.32 -1.63
N GLN A 234 -4.93 -13.26 -0.79
CA GLN A 234 -4.74 -13.19 0.66
C GLN A 234 -3.25 -13.16 1.03
N ALA A 235 -2.43 -13.95 0.34
CA ALA A 235 -0.97 -13.96 0.48
C ALA A 235 -0.36 -12.57 0.17
N SER A 236 -0.75 -11.96 -0.96
CA SER A 236 -0.26 -10.64 -1.36
C SER A 236 -0.67 -9.53 -0.38
N LYS A 237 -1.87 -9.62 0.21
CA LYS A 237 -2.36 -8.67 1.22
C LYS A 237 -1.71 -8.90 2.58
N HIS A 238 -1.40 -10.15 2.95
CA HIS A 238 -0.57 -10.42 4.12
C HIS A 238 0.86 -9.89 3.96
N LEU A 239 1.47 -10.07 2.79
CA LEU A 239 2.78 -9.49 2.50
C LEU A 239 2.77 -7.96 2.60
N THR A 240 1.68 -7.33 2.14
CA THR A 240 1.44 -5.89 2.31
C THR A 240 1.42 -5.49 3.79
N ASP A 241 0.70 -6.25 4.64
CA ASP A 241 0.68 -6.03 6.09
C ASP A 241 2.09 -6.16 6.68
N VAL A 242 2.86 -7.18 6.30
CA VAL A 242 4.24 -7.39 6.77
C VAL A 242 5.12 -6.18 6.43
N LEU A 243 5.12 -5.73 5.17
CA LEU A 243 5.93 -4.61 4.72
C LEU A 243 5.63 -3.32 5.49
N ALA A 244 4.36 -3.03 5.73
CA ALA A 244 3.94 -1.79 6.36
C ALA A 244 4.04 -1.84 7.90
N LEU A 245 3.57 -2.90 8.54
CA LEU A 245 3.50 -2.98 10.00
C LEU A 245 4.88 -3.12 10.64
N THR A 246 5.81 -3.76 9.94
CA THR A 246 7.18 -3.95 10.44
C THR A 246 8.14 -2.86 9.98
N SER A 247 7.68 -1.81 9.29
CA SER A 247 8.58 -0.79 8.71
C SER A 247 9.42 -0.05 9.75
N GLU A 248 8.91 0.08 10.97
CA GLU A 248 9.56 0.78 12.08
C GLU A 248 10.22 -0.20 13.08
N HIS A 249 10.18 -1.50 12.79
CA HIS A 249 10.79 -2.48 13.67
C HIS A 249 12.33 -2.42 13.57
N PRO A 250 13.09 -2.45 14.68
CA PRO A 250 14.54 -2.36 14.64
C PRO A 250 15.19 -3.39 13.71
N SER A 251 14.64 -4.60 13.67
CA SER A 251 15.16 -5.68 12.84
C SER A 251 14.94 -5.50 11.34
N SER A 252 14.00 -4.68 10.88
CA SER A 252 13.78 -4.44 9.45
C SER A 252 14.51 -3.18 8.98
N SER A 253 14.98 -2.35 9.92
CA SER A 253 15.61 -1.06 9.64
C SER A 253 16.73 -1.09 8.59
N PRO A 254 17.62 -2.11 8.48
CA PRO A 254 18.64 -2.09 7.44
C PRO A 254 18.07 -2.06 6.02
N TRP A 255 16.95 -2.77 5.80
CA TRP A 255 16.30 -2.83 4.49
C TRP A 255 15.34 -1.66 4.29
N VAL A 256 14.59 -1.28 5.32
CA VAL A 256 13.62 -0.19 5.24
C VAL A 256 14.33 1.15 5.09
N ASP A 257 15.39 1.39 5.83
CA ASP A 257 16.18 2.62 5.72
C ASP A 257 16.82 2.74 4.34
N THR A 258 17.31 1.63 3.79
CA THR A 258 17.80 1.59 2.40
C THR A 258 16.69 1.94 1.42
N PHE A 259 15.50 1.33 1.57
CA PHE A 259 14.35 1.61 0.71
C PHE A 259 13.84 3.06 0.78
N LEU A 260 13.87 3.66 1.98
CA LEU A 260 13.45 5.05 2.22
C LEU A 260 14.57 6.06 1.93
N SER A 261 15.79 5.60 1.66
CA SER A 261 16.92 6.49 1.37
C SER A 261 16.76 7.14 -0.01
N VAL A 262 17.09 8.43 -0.08
CA VAL A 262 17.23 9.11 -1.37
C VAL A 262 18.63 8.83 -1.87
N SER A 263 18.76 8.03 -2.94
CA SER A 263 20.06 7.85 -3.61
C SER A 263 20.60 9.23 -3.99
N LYS A 264 21.70 9.65 -3.36
CA LYS A 264 22.43 10.88 -3.70
C LYS A 264 22.95 10.72 -5.12
N THR A 265 22.13 11.06 -6.11
CA THR A 265 22.59 11.15 -7.49
C THR A 265 23.41 12.44 -7.55
N THR A 266 24.72 12.25 -7.58
CA THR A 266 25.75 13.28 -7.62
C THR A 266 25.56 14.16 -8.85
N THR A 267 24.79 15.23 -8.72
CA THR A 267 24.90 16.42 -9.58
C THR A 267 25.86 17.43 -8.94
N ALA A 268 26.99 16.93 -8.46
CA ALA A 268 28.17 17.73 -8.13
C ALA A 268 29.25 17.40 -9.17
N THR A 269 28.97 17.72 -10.43
CA THR A 269 29.98 17.79 -11.47
C THR A 269 30.31 19.27 -11.66
N LYS A 270 31.53 19.64 -11.25
CA LYS A 270 32.24 20.90 -11.54
C LYS A 270 31.73 22.17 -10.85
N LEU A 271 32.26 22.46 -9.66
CA LEU A 271 32.91 23.75 -9.31
C LEU A 271 33.42 23.69 -7.86
N GLN A 272 34.59 24.28 -7.65
CA GLN A 272 35.30 24.54 -6.38
C GLN A 272 36.35 23.50 -5.94
N GLN A 273 37.52 23.67 -6.57
CA GLN A 273 38.80 23.72 -5.87
C GLN A 273 38.75 24.72 -4.70
N ASN A 274 39.46 24.39 -3.62
CA ASN A 274 39.93 25.27 -2.55
C ASN A 274 38.88 26.04 -1.73
N GLY A 275 38.52 25.49 -0.58
CA GLY A 275 37.90 26.21 0.52
C GLY A 275 37.64 25.28 1.70
N THR A 276 38.13 25.64 2.87
CA THR A 276 37.89 24.96 4.16
C THR A 276 36.38 24.81 4.42
N ALA A 277 35.83 23.65 4.09
CA ALA A 277 34.43 23.35 4.31
C ALA A 277 34.21 22.96 5.78
N HIS A 278 33.69 23.90 6.56
CA HIS A 278 32.98 23.57 7.79
C HIS A 278 31.85 22.58 7.43
N HIS A 279 31.94 21.36 7.97
CA HIS A 279 30.87 20.38 7.90
C HIS A 279 29.64 20.94 8.63
N ALA A 280 28.74 21.58 7.89
CA ALA A 280 27.40 21.84 8.39
C ALA A 280 26.76 20.49 8.75
N PRO A 281 26.16 20.35 9.95
CA PRO A 281 25.55 19.10 10.37
C PRO A 281 24.47 18.75 9.35
N THR A 282 24.59 17.59 8.72
CA THR A 282 23.60 17.13 7.75
C THR A 282 22.35 16.78 8.56
N ILE A 283 21.44 17.74 8.74
CA ILE A 283 20.14 17.52 9.39
C ILE A 283 19.50 16.36 8.63
N SER A 284 19.36 15.21 9.30
CA SER A 284 18.78 14.02 8.70
C SER A 284 17.33 14.35 8.36
N ARG A 285 17.02 14.50 7.07
CA ARG A 285 15.66 14.76 6.62
C ARG A 285 14.71 13.69 7.18
N PRO A 286 13.52 14.06 7.65
CA PRO A 286 12.58 13.10 8.21
C PRO A 286 12.20 12.07 7.15
N LYS A 287 12.22 10.79 7.55
CA LYS A 287 11.89 9.68 6.66
C LYS A 287 10.38 9.64 6.38
N PRO A 288 9.95 9.30 5.15
CA PRO A 288 8.55 9.05 4.84
C PRO A 288 7.94 7.99 5.78
N SER A 289 6.69 8.21 6.19
CA SER A 289 5.96 7.28 7.05
C SER A 289 5.19 6.26 6.22
N ILE A 290 5.25 4.99 6.61
CA ILE A 290 4.51 3.90 5.95
C ILE A 290 3.31 3.53 6.82
N TYR A 291 2.11 3.51 6.24
CA TYR A 291 0.88 3.10 6.88
C TYR A 291 0.21 1.98 6.09
N VAL A 292 -0.67 1.22 6.75
CA VAL A 292 -1.54 0.25 6.10
C VAL A 292 -2.98 0.48 6.50
N ALA A 293 -3.85 0.46 5.50
CA ALA A 293 -5.29 0.54 5.68
C ALA A 293 -6.02 -0.59 4.97
N HIS A 294 -7.29 -0.81 5.31
CA HIS A 294 -8.20 -1.64 4.50
C HIS A 294 -9.60 -1.02 4.47
N PRO A 295 -10.40 -1.29 3.41
CA PRO A 295 -11.69 -0.61 3.19
C PRO A 295 -12.87 -1.19 3.97
N GLY A 296 -12.62 -2.17 4.85
CA GLY A 296 -13.67 -3.10 5.28
C GLY A 296 -14.23 -3.90 4.10
N ILE A 297 -15.54 -4.13 4.10
CA ILE A 297 -16.31 -4.84 3.09
C ILE A 297 -17.26 -3.84 2.42
N CYS A 298 -16.97 -3.53 1.15
CA CYS A 298 -17.78 -2.66 0.30
C CYS A 298 -18.11 -3.35 -1.02
N GLY A 299 -19.26 -2.99 -1.60
CA GLY A 299 -19.71 -3.47 -2.90
C GLY A 299 -18.80 -2.96 -4.01
N THR A 300 -17.93 -3.83 -4.52
CA THR A 300 -17.05 -3.53 -5.66
C THR A 300 -17.19 -4.59 -6.73
N ALA A 301 -16.84 -4.25 -7.96
CA ALA A 301 -16.79 -5.21 -9.07
C ALA A 301 -15.59 -6.19 -8.98
N ILE A 302 -14.90 -6.27 -7.84
CA ILE A 302 -13.80 -7.24 -7.66
C ILE A 302 -14.31 -8.68 -7.75
N MET A 303 -15.56 -8.90 -7.35
CA MET A 303 -16.30 -10.15 -7.49
C MET A 303 -17.34 -9.96 -8.60
N PRO A 304 -17.12 -10.50 -9.81
CA PRO A 304 -18.04 -10.30 -10.92
C PRO A 304 -19.33 -11.10 -10.67
N LEU A 305 -20.37 -10.40 -10.22
CA LEU A 305 -21.69 -10.94 -9.97
C LEU A 305 -22.68 -10.43 -11.03
N ILE A 306 -23.60 -11.29 -11.46
CA ILE A 306 -24.77 -10.84 -12.22
C ILE A 306 -25.62 -9.89 -11.36
N PHE A 307 -26.34 -8.98 -12.01
CA PHE A 307 -27.04 -7.88 -11.35
C PHE A 307 -27.89 -8.32 -10.14
N PRO A 308 -28.74 -9.36 -10.20
CA PRO A 308 -29.52 -9.79 -9.03
C PRO A 308 -28.65 -10.25 -7.85
N LEU A 309 -27.58 -11.00 -8.12
CA LEU A 309 -26.65 -11.48 -7.09
C LEU A 309 -25.87 -10.34 -6.45
N PHE A 310 -25.57 -9.28 -7.21
CA PHE A 310 -24.94 -8.09 -6.67
C PHE A 310 -25.83 -7.42 -5.62
N TYR A 311 -27.12 -7.20 -5.90
CA TYR A 311 -28.02 -6.61 -4.89
C TYR A 311 -28.29 -7.54 -3.71
N ALA A 312 -28.36 -8.86 -3.95
CA ALA A 312 -28.44 -9.84 -2.86
C ALA A 312 -27.21 -9.74 -1.94
N MET A 313 -25.99 -9.62 -2.50
CA MET A 313 -24.77 -9.40 -1.74
C MET A 313 -24.85 -8.09 -0.92
N ILE A 314 -25.31 -6.99 -1.51
CA ILE A 314 -25.49 -5.72 -0.79
C ILE A 314 -26.49 -5.85 0.37
N ALA A 315 -27.60 -6.56 0.17
CA ALA A 315 -28.58 -6.82 1.22
C ALA A 315 -27.98 -7.65 2.37
N VAL A 316 -27.21 -8.68 2.03
CA VAL A 316 -26.48 -9.52 3.00
C VAL A 316 -25.44 -8.71 3.77
N PHE A 317 -24.71 -7.80 3.11
CA PHE A 317 -23.77 -6.89 3.78
C PHE A 317 -24.49 -5.94 4.75
N TRP A 318 -25.67 -5.45 4.36
CA TRP A 318 -26.49 -4.64 5.25
C TRP A 318 -26.93 -5.43 6.48
N LEU A 319 -27.38 -6.68 6.31
CA LEU A 319 -27.70 -7.57 7.42
C LEU A 319 -26.49 -7.78 8.33
N ALA A 320 -25.32 -8.10 7.78
CA ALA A 320 -24.12 -8.30 8.58
C ALA A 320 -23.72 -7.05 9.39
N ARG A 321 -23.84 -5.85 8.79
CA ARG A 321 -23.68 -4.58 9.53
C ARG A 321 -24.70 -4.45 10.64
N MET A 322 -25.98 -4.74 10.35
CA MET A 322 -27.04 -4.74 11.34
C MET A 322 -26.82 -5.78 12.44
N PHE A 323 -26.18 -6.91 12.19
CA PHE A 323 -25.79 -7.85 13.24
C PHE A 323 -24.55 -7.42 14.04
N GLY A 324 -24.03 -6.21 13.78
CA GLY A 324 -22.95 -5.58 14.52
C GLY A 324 -21.56 -5.85 13.93
N SER A 325 -21.46 -6.23 12.65
CA SER A 325 -20.17 -6.24 11.98
C SER A 325 -19.65 -4.80 11.84
N PRO A 326 -18.45 -4.49 12.36
CA PRO A 326 -17.86 -3.16 12.17
C PRO A 326 -17.29 -2.98 10.76
N TRP A 327 -17.06 -4.07 10.02
CA TRP A 327 -16.29 -4.03 8.78
C TRP A 327 -17.16 -3.79 7.54
N HIS A 328 -18.48 -3.93 7.64
CA HIS A 328 -19.36 -3.76 6.48
C HIS A 328 -19.66 -2.29 6.20
N THR A 329 -18.76 -1.66 5.45
CA THR A 329 -18.90 -0.27 4.99
C THR A 329 -19.93 -0.10 3.89
N ILE A 330 -20.23 -1.18 3.17
CA ILE A 330 -21.22 -1.31 2.08
C ILE A 330 -20.90 -0.47 0.85
N SER A 331 -20.72 0.84 1.01
CA SER A 331 -20.33 1.75 -0.07
C SER A 331 -18.81 1.87 -0.15
N THR A 332 -18.30 2.05 -1.37
CA THR A 332 -16.88 2.34 -1.60
C THR A 332 -16.46 3.70 -1.04
N TYR A 333 -17.38 4.66 -0.94
CA TYR A 333 -17.14 5.96 -0.32
C TYR A 333 -16.91 5.87 1.19
N SER A 334 -17.64 4.99 1.88
CA SER A 334 -17.37 4.64 3.28
C SER A 334 -16.08 3.84 3.42
N GLY A 335 -15.83 2.91 2.50
CA GLY A 335 -14.57 2.15 2.46
C GLY A 335 -13.32 3.01 2.24
N ALA A 336 -13.46 4.19 1.62
CA ALA A 336 -12.38 5.14 1.43
C ALA A 336 -11.98 5.94 2.68
N TYR A 337 -12.68 5.79 3.81
CA TYR A 337 -12.46 6.62 5.00
C TYR A 337 -11.05 6.50 5.59
N ALA A 338 -10.63 5.31 6.01
CA ALA A 338 -9.32 5.09 6.63
C ALA A 338 -8.13 5.54 5.75
N PRO A 339 -8.06 5.23 4.43
CA PRO A 339 -6.93 5.67 3.64
C PRO A 339 -6.89 7.19 3.42
N VAL A 340 -8.05 7.85 3.28
CA VAL A 340 -8.09 9.32 3.17
C VAL A 340 -7.76 9.98 4.52
N TRP A 341 -8.26 9.42 5.62
CA TRP A 341 -7.91 9.85 6.97
C TRP A 341 -6.40 9.78 7.22
N LEU A 342 -5.74 8.70 6.83
CA LEU A 342 -4.28 8.58 6.90
C LEU A 342 -3.55 9.57 5.99
N ALA A 343 -4.09 9.85 4.81
CA ALA A 343 -3.46 10.78 3.86
C ALA A 343 -3.57 12.24 4.31
N LEU A 344 -4.71 12.65 4.88
CA LEU A 344 -5.03 14.06 5.11
C LEU A 344 -5.01 14.50 6.57
N SER A 345 -5.04 13.60 7.56
CA SER A 345 -5.03 14.03 8.96
C SER A 345 -3.71 14.68 9.35
N PRO A 346 -3.70 15.69 10.24
CA PRO A 346 -2.46 16.21 10.80
C PRO A 346 -1.66 15.11 11.49
N LYS A 347 -0.33 15.16 11.39
CA LYS A 347 0.56 14.15 11.98
C LYS A 347 0.32 13.96 13.49
N PRO A 348 0.13 15.02 14.32
CA PRO A 348 -0.16 14.83 15.75
C PRO A 348 -1.43 14.02 16.04
N VAL A 349 -2.43 14.08 15.16
CA VAL A 349 -3.67 13.29 15.30
C VAL A 349 -3.40 11.81 15.05
N LEU A 350 -2.60 11.50 14.03
CA LEU A 350 -2.18 10.12 13.75
C LEU A 350 -1.28 9.58 14.85
N ASP A 351 -0.30 10.37 15.29
CA ASP A 351 0.63 10.00 16.35
C ASP A 351 -0.13 9.71 17.66
N ALA A 352 -1.10 10.55 18.04
CA ALA A 352 -1.95 10.29 19.21
C ALA A 352 -2.79 9.02 19.07
N ALA A 353 -3.28 8.72 17.87
CA ALA A 353 -4.05 7.52 17.59
C ALA A 353 -3.20 6.23 17.59
N GLU A 354 -1.91 6.32 17.29
CA GLU A 354 -0.95 5.21 17.37
C GLU A 354 -0.34 5.06 18.78
N ASP A 355 -0.13 6.15 19.50
CA ASP A 355 0.49 6.18 20.83
C ASP A 355 -0.30 5.37 21.89
N VAL A 356 -1.62 5.22 21.70
CA VAL A 356 -2.44 4.34 22.55
C VAL A 356 -1.95 2.88 22.54
N TYR A 357 -1.40 2.41 21.41
CA TYR A 357 -0.84 1.07 21.28
C TYR A 357 0.64 1.04 21.65
N ALA A 358 1.40 2.09 21.30
CA ALA A 358 2.81 2.20 21.67
C ALA A 358 3.02 2.16 23.19
N ARG A 359 2.16 2.84 23.97
CA ARG A 359 2.17 2.80 25.45
C ARG A 359 1.86 1.42 26.04
N LEU A 360 1.27 0.52 25.26
CA LEU A 360 1.02 -0.88 25.62
C LEU A 360 2.16 -1.81 25.17
N GLY A 361 3.28 -1.27 24.69
CA GLY A 361 4.39 -2.05 24.13
C GLY A 361 4.11 -2.57 22.72
N GLY A 362 3.11 -2.02 22.04
CA GLY A 362 2.78 -2.33 20.66
C GLY A 362 3.64 -1.60 19.64
N GLY A 363 3.21 -1.65 18.39
CA GLY A 363 3.80 -0.95 17.25
C GLY A 363 2.71 -0.38 16.34
N LYS A 364 2.94 -0.44 15.02
CA LYS A 364 2.00 0.14 14.05
C LYS A 364 0.65 -0.57 14.04
N PRO A 365 -0.47 0.15 14.09
CA PRO A 365 -1.80 -0.42 13.83
C PRO A 365 -2.10 -0.53 12.33
N LYS A 366 -2.94 -1.52 12.00
CA LYS A 366 -3.62 -1.60 10.71
C LYS A 366 -4.97 -0.88 10.81
N TRP A 367 -5.16 0.16 10.01
CA TRP A 367 -6.35 0.99 10.08
C TRP A 367 -7.45 0.52 9.13
N GLY A 368 -8.61 0.16 9.67
CA GLY A 368 -9.78 -0.24 8.91
C GLY A 368 -10.81 0.87 8.78
N SER A 369 -11.37 1.05 7.59
CA SER A 369 -12.64 1.76 7.43
C SER A 369 -13.73 0.91 8.07
N SER A 370 -14.35 1.44 9.13
CA SER A 370 -15.37 0.77 9.93
C SER A 370 -16.70 1.54 9.85
N CYS A 371 -17.80 0.82 9.96
CA CYS A 371 -19.15 1.37 10.10
C CYS A 371 -19.87 0.70 11.26
N ASP A 372 -20.47 1.49 12.14
CA ASP A 372 -21.37 0.95 13.16
C ASP A 372 -22.72 0.51 12.56
N ARG A 373 -23.62 -0.02 13.41
CA ARG A 373 -24.97 -0.47 12.98
C ARG A 373 -25.78 0.64 12.33
N LEU A 374 -25.53 1.89 12.69
CA LEU A 374 -26.23 3.07 12.17
C LEU A 374 -25.54 3.66 10.93
N GLY A 375 -24.43 3.05 10.49
CA GLY A 375 -23.66 3.49 9.33
C GLY A 375 -22.72 4.66 9.61
N ARG A 376 -22.44 4.98 10.89
CA ARG A 376 -21.45 6.01 11.25
C ARG A 376 -20.06 5.46 10.96
N ILE A 377 -19.25 6.25 10.25
CA ILE A 377 -17.97 5.81 9.68
C ILE A 377 -16.83 6.28 10.57
N SER A 378 -15.83 5.42 10.79
CA SER A 378 -14.58 5.79 11.47
C SER A 378 -13.40 4.95 10.98
N ALA A 379 -12.19 5.42 11.27
CA ALA A 379 -10.96 4.65 11.12
C ALA A 379 -10.67 3.97 12.47
N VAL A 380 -10.49 2.65 12.48
CA VAL A 380 -10.27 1.88 13.71
C VAL A 380 -9.15 0.86 13.53
N CYS A 381 -8.48 0.45 14.61
CA CYS A 381 -7.49 -0.61 14.51
C CYS A 381 -8.16 -1.96 14.22
N THR A 382 -7.47 -2.76 13.42
CA THR A 382 -7.88 -4.11 13.02
C THR A 382 -6.89 -5.13 13.59
N GLU A 383 -7.42 -6.24 14.09
CA GLU A 383 -6.59 -7.38 14.51
C GLU A 383 -5.83 -7.92 13.30
N VAL A 384 -4.52 -8.09 13.44
CA VAL A 384 -3.67 -8.73 12.42
C VAL A 384 -3.13 -10.03 12.97
N ASP A 385 -3.28 -11.12 12.20
CA ASP A 385 -2.84 -12.45 12.61
C ASP A 385 -1.35 -12.43 12.98
N GLY A 386 -1.06 -12.77 14.24
CA GLY A 386 0.31 -12.79 14.75
C GLY A 386 0.90 -11.44 15.19
N TRP A 387 0.20 -10.34 14.94
CA TRP A 387 0.60 -8.98 15.34
C TRP A 387 -0.36 -8.37 16.37
N GLY A 388 -1.60 -8.86 16.44
CA GLY A 388 -2.63 -8.36 17.35
C GLY A 388 -3.19 -7.01 16.92
N TYR A 389 -3.64 -6.22 17.90
CA TYR A 389 -4.12 -4.85 17.70
C TYR A 389 -2.98 -3.87 17.95
N GLY A 390 -2.57 -3.12 16.92
CA GLY A 390 -1.47 -2.16 17.06
C GLY A 390 -0.17 -2.78 17.55
N GLY A 391 0.16 -4.00 17.13
CA GLY A 391 1.38 -4.71 17.57
C GLY A 391 1.32 -5.28 19.00
N VAL A 392 0.22 -5.08 19.73
CA VAL A 392 0.00 -5.71 21.03
C VAL A 392 -0.47 -7.14 20.80
N VAL A 393 0.48 -8.08 20.83
CA VAL A 393 0.22 -9.50 20.59
C VAL A 393 -0.67 -10.08 21.69
N GLY A 394 -1.75 -10.75 21.29
CA GLY A 394 -2.70 -11.39 22.20
C GLY A 394 -4.12 -10.85 22.06
N PRO A 395 -4.97 -11.00 23.09
CA PRO A 395 -6.31 -10.44 23.08
C PRO A 395 -6.29 -8.90 23.04
N ALA A 396 -7.35 -8.31 22.49
CA ALA A 396 -7.55 -6.86 22.51
C ALA A 396 -7.49 -6.32 23.94
N VAL A 397 -6.62 -5.33 24.18
CA VAL A 397 -6.47 -4.68 25.49
C VAL A 397 -7.44 -3.49 25.63
N LEU A 398 -7.58 -2.69 24.55
CA LEU A 398 -8.47 -1.53 24.53
C LEU A 398 -9.95 -1.97 24.44
N GLU A 399 -10.80 -1.33 25.24
CA GLU A 399 -12.23 -1.67 25.32
C GLU A 399 -12.95 -1.56 23.97
N GLU A 400 -12.59 -0.57 23.17
CA GLU A 400 -13.20 -0.41 21.86
C GLU A 400 -12.85 -1.56 20.90
N ASP A 401 -11.61 -2.05 20.96
CA ASP A 401 -11.16 -3.19 20.15
C ASP A 401 -11.84 -4.48 20.59
N LYS A 402 -11.99 -4.68 21.91
CA LYS A 402 -12.76 -5.81 22.48
C LYS A 402 -14.20 -5.81 21.96
N ARG A 403 -14.86 -4.65 21.94
CA ARG A 403 -16.24 -4.50 21.45
C ARG A 403 -16.38 -4.81 19.95
N ARG A 404 -15.35 -4.50 19.16
CA ARG A 404 -15.33 -4.74 17.70
C ARG A 404 -14.94 -6.17 17.34
N ARG A 405 -14.20 -6.87 18.21
CA ARG A 405 -13.70 -8.21 17.92
C ARG A 405 -14.84 -9.22 17.77
N ARG A 406 -15.00 -9.74 16.54
CA ARG A 406 -15.99 -10.79 16.22
C ARG A 406 -15.42 -11.94 15.38
N LYS A 407 -14.10 -12.02 15.22
CA LYS A 407 -13.45 -13.13 14.51
C LYS A 407 -13.57 -14.39 15.36
N ILE A 408 -14.26 -15.40 14.82
CA ILE A 408 -14.33 -16.73 15.43
C ILE A 408 -13.01 -17.44 15.12
N GLY A 409 -12.19 -17.66 16.14
CA GLY A 409 -10.87 -18.28 15.98
C GLY A 409 -10.03 -18.18 17.25
N PRO A 410 -8.94 -18.96 17.34
CA PRO A 410 -8.08 -18.96 18.53
C PRO A 410 -7.57 -17.55 18.81
N ILE A 411 -7.79 -17.09 20.05
CA ILE A 411 -7.20 -15.87 20.59
C ILE A 411 -5.69 -16.06 20.63
N GLY A 412 -4.95 -15.33 19.80
CA GLY A 412 -3.50 -15.20 19.95
C GLY A 412 -2.72 -16.51 20.08
N LYS A 413 -3.10 -17.60 19.38
CA LYS A 413 -2.16 -18.71 19.24
C LYS A 413 -0.96 -18.17 18.47
N THR A 414 0.21 -18.25 19.09
CA THR A 414 1.56 -17.97 18.58
C THR A 414 1.91 -18.86 17.38
N HIS A 415 1.10 -18.85 16.32
CA HIS A 415 1.51 -19.37 15.02
C HIS A 415 2.35 -18.30 14.35
N LEU A 416 3.69 -18.41 14.49
CA LEU A 416 4.70 -17.45 14.02
C LEU A 416 4.14 -16.02 13.97
N GLY A 417 3.88 -15.44 15.14
CA GLY A 417 3.42 -14.06 15.22
C GLY A 417 4.35 -13.19 14.39
N LEU A 418 3.82 -12.35 13.48
CA LEU A 418 4.50 -11.60 12.41
C LEU A 418 5.99 -11.44 12.71
N SER A 419 6.76 -12.51 12.47
CA SER A 419 7.99 -12.63 13.24
C SER A 419 9.00 -11.69 12.61
N THR A 420 9.86 -11.11 13.44
CA THR A 420 11.09 -10.44 13.03
C THR A 420 11.77 -11.16 11.86
N VAL A 421 11.78 -12.50 11.89
CA VAL A 421 12.34 -13.37 10.84
C VAL A 421 11.55 -13.27 9.54
N ASN A 422 10.22 -13.28 9.57
CA ASN A 422 9.39 -13.16 8.37
C ASN A 422 9.56 -11.79 7.70
N ALA A 423 9.59 -10.70 8.47
CA ALA A 423 9.81 -9.35 7.95
C ALA A 423 11.16 -9.22 7.25
N VAL A 424 12.23 -9.65 7.94
CA VAL A 424 13.60 -9.65 7.41
C VAL A 424 13.69 -10.48 6.13
N ARG A 425 13.13 -11.70 6.13
CA ARG A 425 13.12 -12.57 4.94
C ARG A 425 12.35 -11.95 3.79
N CYS A 426 11.17 -11.37 4.03
CA CYS A 426 10.39 -10.70 2.99
C CYS A 426 11.17 -9.54 2.34
N LEU A 427 11.78 -8.69 3.17
CA LEU A 427 12.56 -7.55 2.68
C LEU A 427 13.85 -7.98 1.95
N SER A 428 14.47 -9.08 2.39
CA SER A 428 15.60 -9.69 1.68
C SER A 428 15.20 -10.24 0.31
N HIS A 429 14.03 -10.86 0.19
CA HIS A 429 13.50 -11.32 -1.10
C HIS A 429 13.24 -10.16 -2.05
N PHE A 430 12.65 -9.05 -1.57
CA PHE A 430 12.50 -7.86 -2.40
C PHE A 430 13.83 -7.26 -2.84
N HIS A 431 14.83 -7.18 -1.95
CA HIS A 431 16.16 -6.70 -2.34
C HIS A 431 16.83 -7.62 -3.37
N ALA A 432 16.63 -8.93 -3.28
CA ALA A 432 17.13 -9.88 -4.29
C ALA A 432 16.43 -9.74 -5.65
N LEU A 433 15.15 -9.31 -5.66
CA LEU A 433 14.40 -9.03 -6.89
C LEU A 433 14.73 -7.68 -7.52
N LEU A 434 15.29 -6.73 -6.75
CA LEU A 434 15.71 -5.43 -7.28
C LEU A 434 17.07 -5.59 -7.97
N PRO A 435 17.24 -5.12 -9.22
CA PRO A 435 18.57 -4.99 -9.79
C PRO A 435 19.34 -3.94 -8.98
N LEU A 436 20.39 -4.38 -8.24
CA LEU A 436 21.27 -3.52 -7.45
C LEU A 436 21.75 -2.32 -8.27
N PRO A 437 21.52 -1.06 -7.86
CA PRO A 437 22.19 0.08 -8.46
C PRO A 437 23.43 0.42 -7.63
N THR A 438 24.55 -0.24 -7.89
CA THR A 438 25.87 0.23 -7.45
C THR A 438 26.78 0.48 -8.64
N ARG A 439 26.40 1.47 -9.47
CA ARG A 439 27.30 2.45 -10.14
C ARG A 439 26.52 3.25 -11.20
N PRO A 440 26.68 4.59 -11.27
CA PRO A 440 26.00 5.41 -12.26
C PRO A 440 26.86 5.51 -13.52
N THR A 441 26.92 4.46 -14.35
CA THR A 441 27.45 4.59 -15.71
C THR A 441 26.82 3.56 -16.64
N LEU A 442 26.10 4.09 -17.63
CA LEU A 442 25.71 3.47 -18.90
C LEU A 442 24.85 2.20 -18.83
N PHE A 443 23.59 2.38 -19.24
CA PHE A 443 22.72 1.31 -19.70
C PHE A 443 23.45 0.45 -20.74
N ASN A 444 23.76 -0.79 -20.37
CA ASN A 444 23.80 -1.92 -21.27
C ASN A 444 23.28 -3.14 -20.51
N TYR A 445 22.27 -3.79 -21.07
CA TYR A 445 21.78 -5.09 -20.61
C TYR A 445 22.91 -6.11 -20.74
N THR A 446 23.33 -6.74 -19.63
CA THR A 446 23.79 -8.14 -19.49
C THR A 446 24.34 -8.37 -18.07
N LEU A 447 23.75 -9.35 -17.36
CA LEU A 447 24.21 -10.09 -16.16
C LEU A 447 24.50 -9.35 -14.84
N VAL A 448 24.00 -9.89 -13.72
CA VAL A 448 24.83 -10.68 -12.76
C VAL A 448 23.90 -11.56 -11.88
N PHE A 449 24.10 -12.87 -12.00
CA PHE A 449 23.66 -13.90 -11.06
C PHE A 449 24.31 -13.70 -9.68
N ILE A 450 23.52 -13.80 -8.60
CA ILE A 450 23.98 -14.35 -7.32
C ILE A 450 22.85 -15.20 -6.73
N PHE A 451 22.97 -16.52 -6.82
CA PHE A 451 22.33 -17.47 -5.91
C PHE A 451 23.32 -17.81 -4.79
N PRO A 452 22.84 -18.23 -3.61
CA PRO A 452 23.21 -19.59 -3.24
C PRO A 452 22.04 -20.42 -2.69
N VAL A 453 21.88 -21.59 -3.31
CA VAL A 453 21.76 -22.90 -2.65
C VAL A 453 20.65 -23.07 -1.60
N TRP A 454 19.54 -23.67 -2.04
CA TRP A 454 18.95 -24.80 -1.33
C TRP A 454 19.03 -26.03 -2.24
N LYS A 455 20.06 -26.85 -2.05
CA LYS A 455 20.14 -28.22 -2.60
C LYS A 455 20.30 -29.18 -1.42
N ARG A 456 19.25 -29.95 -1.13
CA ARG A 456 19.37 -31.32 -0.62
C ARG A 456 18.90 -32.21 -1.76
N GLY A 457 19.72 -33.19 -2.12
CA GLY A 457 19.34 -34.24 -3.07
C GLY A 457 20.19 -34.25 -4.34
N GLU A 458 21.18 -35.14 -4.31
CA GLU A 458 21.62 -36.01 -5.41
C GLU A 458 22.44 -35.46 -6.60
N ILE A 459 23.28 -36.39 -7.07
CA ILE A 459 24.09 -36.46 -8.31
C ILE A 459 25.39 -35.62 -8.23
N GLY A 460 26.60 -36.18 -8.27
CA GLY A 460 27.07 -37.39 -8.94
C GLY A 460 27.90 -37.00 -10.17
N GLU A 461 29.23 -37.05 -10.02
CA GLU A 461 30.26 -37.09 -11.08
C GLU A 461 30.62 -35.86 -11.93
N ALA A 462 31.91 -35.85 -12.28
CA ALA A 462 32.65 -35.09 -13.28
C ALA A 462 33.16 -33.68 -12.91
N LEU A 463 34.25 -33.66 -12.12
CA LEU A 463 35.26 -32.61 -12.14
C LEU A 463 36.52 -33.18 -12.81
N ASN A 464 36.91 -32.61 -13.96
CA ASN A 464 38.31 -32.60 -14.36
C ASN A 464 38.58 -31.41 -15.30
N ILE A 465 39.83 -30.94 -15.27
CA ILE A 465 40.44 -29.85 -16.03
C ILE A 465 40.55 -28.52 -15.26
N THR A 466 41.64 -28.47 -14.51
CA THR A 466 42.28 -27.31 -13.93
C THR A 466 43.34 -26.76 -14.89
N GLN A 467 43.63 -25.46 -14.75
CA GLN A 467 44.87 -24.73 -15.12
C GLN A 467 44.92 -23.93 -16.43
N ALA A 468 44.54 -22.66 -16.24
CA ALA A 468 45.25 -21.42 -16.59
C ALA A 468 46.60 -21.50 -17.35
N VAL A 469 46.63 -20.75 -18.45
CA VAL A 469 47.80 -20.34 -19.22
C VAL A 469 48.49 -19.14 -18.56
N LYS A 470 49.82 -19.20 -18.46
CA LYS A 470 50.68 -18.01 -18.36
C LYS A 470 51.99 -18.27 -19.13
N VAL A 471 52.11 -17.61 -20.29
CA VAL A 471 53.31 -17.02 -20.92
C VAL A 471 54.52 -17.95 -21.15
N GLU A 472 54.64 -18.48 -22.36
CA GLU A 472 55.68 -18.16 -23.36
C GLU A 472 55.25 -18.62 -24.76
#